data_AF-A0A8T0H0M4-F1
#
_entry.id   AF-A0A8T0H0M4-F1
#
_cell.length_a   1.000
_cell.length_b   1.000
_cell.length_c   1.000
_cell.angle_alpha   90.00
_cell.angle_beta   90.00
_cell.angle_gamma   90.00
#
_symmetry.space_group_name_H-M   'P 1'
#
loop_
_entity.id
_entity.type
_entity.pdbx_description
1 polymer ?
#
loop_
_entity_poly.entity_id
_entity_poly.type
_entity_poly.pdbx_seq_one_letter_code
_entity_poly.pdbx_strand_id
1 'polypeptide(L)'
;MGLARKAVADASMTFLWASSIASLGAVAKAIAPSLGLDGPRTVYVIFALVSLHIFFFGFLGEVLGGASFNPTASVAFAYAGVSKDDLLTLAVAIPAQMVGAVGGVLAIQQVMPKQYQHMLEGPKLKVPLQTGVIAEAILTFAITLIVMWALLRGPRNPIAKTFCIIFATIALVGAGGAYTGPAMNPANAFAWAFVANQHASWEHFAVYWVGPMIGTIFAVWAFNLLFGSQIAHNKAAAAKTTKASMKEDGEAAKSKKVKSEDSDDISNKLKAS
;
A
#
# COMPACT_ATOMS: atom_id res chain seq x y z
N MET A 1 8.57 -9.20 9.36
CA MET A 1 9.88 -8.72 8.87
C MET A 1 10.50 -7.90 10.00
N GLY A 2 11.83 -7.90 10.18
CA GLY A 2 12.45 -7.02 11.17
C GLY A 2 12.38 -5.54 10.76
N LEU A 3 12.41 -4.62 11.74
CA LEU A 3 12.22 -3.17 11.51
C LEU A 3 13.19 -2.59 10.48
N ALA A 4 14.49 -2.90 10.58
CA ALA A 4 15.49 -2.39 9.62
C ALA A 4 15.21 -2.85 8.19
N ARG A 5 14.84 -4.13 8.00
CA ARG A 5 14.51 -4.67 6.68
C ARG A 5 13.24 -4.04 6.12
N LYS A 6 12.23 -3.76 6.97
CA LYS A 6 11.01 -3.05 6.56
C LYS A 6 11.32 -1.62 6.13
N ALA A 7 12.15 -0.90 6.88
CA ALA A 7 12.57 0.45 6.55
C ALA A 7 13.26 0.51 5.18
N VAL A 8 14.23 -0.38 4.94
CA VAL A 8 14.96 -0.45 3.66
C VAL A 8 14.02 -0.82 2.51
N ALA A 9 13.11 -1.78 2.73
CA ALA A 9 12.15 -2.19 1.71
C ALA A 9 11.20 -1.05 1.32
N ASP A 10 10.62 -0.37 2.31
CA ASP A 10 9.72 0.76 2.09
C ASP A 10 10.45 1.96 1.44
N ALA A 11 11.66 2.30 1.90
CA ALA A 11 12.47 3.35 1.27
C ALA A 11 12.78 3.02 -0.19
N SER A 12 13.22 1.79 -0.48
CA SER A 12 13.60 1.36 -1.83
C SER A 12 12.38 1.34 -2.76
N MET A 13 11.25 0.81 -2.29
CA MET A 13 10.00 0.78 -3.03
C MET A 13 9.51 2.21 -3.31
N THR A 14 9.58 3.11 -2.33
CA THR A 14 9.12 4.49 -2.50
C THR A 14 10.04 5.30 -3.40
N PHE A 15 11.36 5.08 -3.35
CA PHE A 15 12.33 5.66 -4.27
C PHE A 15 11.98 5.31 -5.71
N LEU A 16 11.85 4.02 -6.00
CA LEU A 16 11.52 3.54 -7.35
C LEU A 16 10.16 4.06 -7.80
N TRP A 17 9.18 4.09 -6.89
CA TRP A 17 7.84 4.57 -7.19
C TRP A 17 7.86 6.06 -7.56
N ALA A 18 8.50 6.90 -6.74
CA ALA A 18 8.54 8.35 -6.94
C ALA A 18 9.32 8.75 -8.20
N SER A 19 10.45 8.10 -8.48
CA SER A 19 11.23 8.38 -9.69
C SER A 19 10.49 7.98 -10.96
N SER A 20 9.82 6.81 -10.94
CA SER A 20 9.14 6.29 -12.12
C SER A 20 7.80 6.96 -12.39
N ILE A 21 6.98 7.24 -11.37
CA ILE A 21 5.67 7.88 -11.55
C ILE A 21 5.81 9.28 -12.15
N ALA A 22 6.81 10.05 -11.69
CA ALA A 22 7.14 11.37 -12.18
C ALA A 22 7.55 11.38 -13.67
N SER A 23 8.14 10.27 -14.13
CA SER A 23 8.61 10.14 -15.51
C SER A 23 7.52 9.76 -16.51
N LEU A 24 6.36 9.26 -16.07
CA LEU A 24 5.37 8.64 -16.97
C LEU A 24 4.85 9.60 -18.04
N GLY A 25 4.63 10.88 -17.69
CA GLY A 25 4.20 11.89 -18.65
C GLY A 25 5.23 12.15 -19.75
N ALA A 26 6.51 12.25 -19.37
CA ALA A 26 7.62 12.41 -20.30
C ALA A 26 7.80 11.19 -21.19
N VAL A 27 7.75 9.98 -20.62
CA VAL A 27 7.83 8.72 -21.36
C VAL A 27 6.67 8.61 -22.34
N ALA A 28 5.43 8.89 -21.92
CA ALA A 28 4.27 8.88 -22.80
C ALA A 28 4.44 9.86 -23.97
N LYS A 29 4.90 11.09 -23.69
CA LYS A 29 5.15 12.10 -24.73
C LYS A 29 6.24 11.69 -25.72
N ALA A 30 7.26 10.97 -25.26
CA ALA A 30 8.35 10.50 -26.11
C ALA A 30 7.92 9.35 -27.03
N ILE A 31 7.13 8.39 -26.54
CA ILE A 31 6.79 7.18 -27.31
C ILE A 31 5.48 7.30 -28.10
N ALA A 32 4.53 8.13 -27.68
CA ALA A 32 3.23 8.27 -28.33
C ALA A 32 3.30 8.52 -29.85
N PRO A 33 4.21 9.37 -30.38
CA PRO A 33 4.35 9.56 -31.82
C PRO A 33 4.73 8.29 -32.58
N SER A 34 5.65 7.47 -32.03
CA SER A 34 6.07 6.20 -32.65
C SER A 34 4.97 5.14 -32.69
N LEU A 35 3.94 5.28 -31.84
CA LEU A 35 2.78 4.39 -31.80
C LEU A 35 1.60 4.94 -32.62
N GLY A 36 1.73 6.12 -33.24
CA GLY A 36 0.60 6.81 -33.88
C GLY A 36 -0.48 7.28 -32.91
N LEU A 37 -0.13 7.48 -31.63
CA LEU A 37 -1.02 7.85 -30.53
C LEU A 37 -0.71 9.26 -30.00
N ASP A 38 -0.23 10.16 -30.85
CA ASP A 38 0.07 11.54 -30.52
C ASP A 38 -1.18 12.41 -30.24
N GLY A 39 -0.95 13.61 -29.72
CA GLY A 39 -2.03 14.55 -29.37
C GLY A 39 -2.93 14.00 -28.26
N PRO A 40 -4.27 14.15 -28.35
CA PRO A 40 -5.22 13.65 -27.36
C PRO A 40 -5.12 12.14 -27.09
N ARG A 41 -4.65 11.36 -28.08
CA ARG A 41 -4.49 9.90 -27.97
C ARG A 41 -3.36 9.48 -27.03
N THR A 42 -2.49 10.42 -26.62
CA THR A 42 -1.41 10.17 -25.65
C THR A 42 -1.97 9.64 -24.33
N VAL A 43 -3.24 9.96 -24.02
CA VAL A 43 -3.95 9.44 -22.86
C VAL A 43 -3.99 7.91 -22.81
N TYR A 44 -4.05 7.22 -23.97
CA TYR A 44 -4.02 5.76 -24.02
C TYR A 44 -2.66 5.19 -23.61
N VAL A 45 -1.58 5.89 -23.99
CA VAL A 45 -0.21 5.55 -23.58
C VAL A 45 -0.04 5.77 -22.08
N ILE A 46 -0.50 6.91 -21.56
CA ILE A 46 -0.49 7.21 -20.13
C ILE A 46 -1.28 6.14 -19.35
N PHE A 47 -2.47 5.79 -19.83
CA PHE A 47 -3.30 4.74 -19.23
C PHE A 47 -2.56 3.40 -19.16
N ALA A 48 -1.91 2.97 -20.24
CA ALA A 48 -1.13 1.74 -20.29
C ALA A 48 0.07 1.77 -19.33
N LEU A 49 0.80 2.89 -19.29
CA LEU A 49 1.96 3.07 -18.40
C LEU A 49 1.55 3.05 -16.92
N VAL A 50 0.48 3.77 -16.55
CA VAL A 50 -0.05 3.77 -15.18
C VAL A 50 -0.55 2.37 -14.79
N SER A 51 -1.19 1.67 -15.72
CA SER A 51 -1.65 0.29 -15.50
C SER A 51 -0.49 -0.66 -15.18
N LEU A 52 0.57 -0.61 -16.00
CA LEU A 52 1.78 -1.40 -15.80
C LEU A 52 2.47 -1.03 -14.48
N HIS A 53 2.52 0.27 -14.15
CA HIS A 53 3.12 0.79 -12.93
C HIS A 53 2.43 0.25 -11.68
N ILE A 54 1.10 0.38 -11.58
CA ILE A 54 0.33 -0.11 -10.43
C ILE A 54 0.46 -1.64 -10.29
N PHE A 55 0.41 -2.38 -11.41
CA PHE A 55 0.61 -3.83 -11.39
C PHE A 55 2.00 -4.21 -10.85
N PHE A 56 3.05 -3.57 -11.39
CA PHE A 56 4.44 -3.82 -10.99
C PHE A 56 4.66 -3.53 -9.51
N PHE A 57 4.19 -2.39 -9.00
CA PHE A 57 4.38 -2.03 -7.60
C PHE A 57 3.53 -2.86 -6.64
N GLY A 58 2.34 -3.32 -7.06
CA GLY A 58 1.57 -4.32 -6.31
C GLY A 58 2.37 -5.61 -6.13
N PHE A 59 2.88 -6.16 -7.23
CA PHE A 59 3.74 -7.36 -7.21
C PHE A 59 5.02 -7.16 -6.40
N LEU A 60 5.72 -6.03 -6.59
CA LEU A 60 6.96 -5.72 -5.89
C LEU A 60 6.74 -5.61 -4.37
N GLY A 61 5.61 -5.03 -3.94
CA GLY A 61 5.24 -4.97 -2.53
C GLY A 61 5.12 -6.36 -1.89
N GLU A 62 4.51 -7.31 -2.59
CA GLU A 62 4.41 -8.71 -2.14
C GLU A 62 5.79 -9.38 -2.04
N VAL A 63 6.63 -9.23 -3.07
CA VAL A 63 8.01 -9.77 -3.09
C VAL A 63 8.86 -9.18 -1.97
N LEU A 64 8.70 -7.90 -1.67
CA LEU A 64 9.39 -7.20 -0.59
C LEU A 64 8.71 -7.40 0.78
N GLY A 65 7.83 -8.40 0.91
CA GLY A 65 7.26 -8.82 2.19
C GLY A 65 6.26 -7.83 2.79
N GLY A 66 5.45 -7.20 1.94
CA GLY A 66 4.46 -6.20 2.33
C GLY A 66 5.04 -4.79 2.41
N ALA A 67 6.02 -4.48 1.56
CA ALA A 67 6.53 -3.12 1.45
C ALA A 67 5.44 -2.18 0.93
N SER A 68 5.49 -0.91 1.34
CA SER A 68 4.54 0.11 0.92
C SER A 68 5.29 1.37 0.50
N PHE A 69 4.77 2.05 -0.52
CA PHE A 69 5.25 3.36 -0.98
C PHE A 69 4.34 4.51 -0.53
N ASN A 70 3.33 4.22 0.29
CA ASN A 70 2.30 5.18 0.65
C ASN A 70 1.97 5.12 2.16
N PRO A 71 2.13 6.22 2.90
CA PRO A 71 1.74 6.30 4.30
C PRO A 71 0.26 5.98 4.54
N THR A 72 -0.64 6.40 3.65
CA THR A 72 -2.09 6.15 3.81
C THR A 72 -2.41 4.66 3.73
N ALA A 73 -1.80 3.94 2.78
CA ALA A 73 -1.94 2.50 2.68
C ALA A 73 -1.37 1.79 3.92
N SER A 74 -0.18 2.21 4.37
CA SER A 74 0.48 1.64 5.56
C SER A 74 -0.41 1.77 6.80
N VAL A 75 -0.97 2.97 7.03
CA VAL A 75 -1.89 3.23 8.13
C VAL A 75 -3.21 2.47 7.95
N ALA A 76 -3.77 2.41 6.73
CA ALA A 76 -5.02 1.71 6.46
C ALA A 76 -4.94 0.22 6.83
N PHE A 77 -3.92 -0.48 6.33
CA PHE A 77 -3.77 -1.92 6.55
C PHE A 77 -3.40 -2.26 7.99
N ALA A 78 -2.57 -1.43 8.64
CA ALA A 78 -2.27 -1.58 10.06
C ALA A 78 -3.52 -1.36 10.92
N TYR A 79 -4.25 -0.26 10.70
CA TYR A 79 -5.45 0.07 11.47
C TYR A 79 -6.60 -0.90 11.24
N ALA A 80 -6.75 -1.42 10.02
CA ALA A 80 -7.69 -2.49 9.73
C ALA A 80 -7.30 -3.82 10.39
N GLY A 81 -6.07 -3.99 10.88
CA GLY A 81 -5.56 -5.25 11.42
C GLY A 81 -5.27 -6.30 10.36
N VAL A 82 -5.00 -5.85 9.13
CA VAL A 82 -4.67 -6.69 7.97
C VAL A 82 -3.17 -6.89 7.86
N SER A 83 -2.37 -5.84 8.07
CA SER A 83 -0.92 -5.98 8.15
C SER A 83 -0.49 -6.41 9.55
N LYS A 84 0.75 -6.89 9.67
CA LYS A 84 1.40 -7.19 10.96
C LYS A 84 2.12 -5.97 11.55
N ASP A 85 1.94 -4.81 10.94
CA ASP A 85 2.67 -3.60 11.32
C ASP A 85 2.01 -2.99 12.55
N ASP A 86 2.81 -2.76 13.59
CA ASP A 86 2.43 -2.02 14.78
C ASP A 86 2.85 -0.54 14.68
N LEU A 87 2.56 0.24 15.73
CA LEU A 87 2.90 1.66 15.77
C LEU A 87 4.41 1.91 15.60
N LEU A 88 5.26 1.05 16.16
CA LEU A 88 6.72 1.17 16.01
C LEU A 88 7.15 0.90 14.57
N THR A 89 6.56 -0.11 13.93
CA THR A 89 6.80 -0.41 12.52
C THR A 89 6.40 0.76 11.63
N LEU A 90 5.24 1.38 11.88
CA LEU A 90 4.80 2.57 11.15
C LEU A 90 5.71 3.79 11.39
N ALA A 91 6.16 3.99 12.64
CA ALA A 91 7.04 5.08 13.02
C ALA A 91 8.42 5.02 12.32
N VAL A 92 8.87 3.83 11.94
CA VAL A 92 10.10 3.64 11.15
C VAL A 92 9.80 3.65 9.64
N ALA A 93 8.70 3.02 9.23
CA ALA A 93 8.32 2.88 7.82
C ALA A 93 8.00 4.22 7.16
N ILE A 94 7.18 5.08 7.79
CA ILE A 94 6.73 6.33 7.18
C ILE A 94 7.91 7.28 6.90
N PRO A 95 8.84 7.54 7.84
CA PRO A 95 10.05 8.31 7.53
C PRO A 95 10.90 7.67 6.43
N ALA A 96 11.02 6.34 6.40
CA ALA A 96 11.75 5.64 5.36
C ALA A 96 11.11 5.84 3.97
N GLN A 97 9.77 5.81 3.89
CA GLN A 97 9.03 6.14 2.66
C GLN A 97 9.31 7.59 2.22
N MET A 98 9.30 8.55 3.16
CA MET A 98 9.61 9.95 2.85
C MET A 98 11.04 10.12 2.29
N VAL A 99 12.03 9.50 2.93
CA VAL A 99 13.43 9.54 2.46
C VAL A 99 13.55 8.90 1.06
N GLY A 100 12.91 7.76 0.86
CA GLY A 100 12.83 7.10 -0.45
C GLY A 100 12.22 8.03 -1.51
N ALA A 101 11.05 8.61 -1.22
CA ALA A 101 10.35 9.51 -2.12
C ALA A 101 11.20 10.73 -2.53
N VAL A 102 11.84 11.40 -1.55
CA VAL A 102 12.74 12.53 -1.78
C VAL A 102 13.90 12.11 -2.68
N GLY A 103 14.55 10.98 -2.38
CA GLY A 103 15.62 10.43 -3.21
C GLY A 103 15.16 10.16 -4.64
N GLY A 104 13.96 9.61 -4.82
CA GLY A 104 13.40 9.29 -6.12
C GLY A 104 13.11 10.55 -6.96
N VAL A 105 12.52 11.58 -6.35
CA VAL A 105 12.25 12.87 -7.02
C VAL A 105 13.56 13.58 -7.38
N LEU A 106 14.55 13.62 -6.48
CA LEU A 106 15.86 14.20 -6.77
C LEU A 106 16.56 13.45 -7.91
N ALA A 107 16.53 12.10 -7.89
CA ALA A 107 17.15 11.29 -8.93
C ALA A 107 16.53 11.56 -10.30
N ILE A 108 15.19 11.61 -10.40
CA ILE A 108 14.53 11.85 -11.69
C ILE A 108 14.81 13.25 -12.22
N GLN A 109 14.91 14.27 -11.36
CA GLN A 109 15.28 15.62 -11.79
C GLN A 109 16.67 15.70 -12.43
N GLN A 110 17.61 14.87 -11.95
CA GLN A 110 18.98 14.83 -12.47
C GLN A 110 19.07 14.08 -13.81
N VAL A 111 18.36 12.95 -13.95
CA VAL A 111 18.49 12.08 -15.13
C VAL A 111 17.51 12.44 -16.26
N MET A 112 16.46 13.23 -15.99
CA MET A 112 15.47 13.58 -17.00
C MET A 112 16.10 14.43 -18.12
N PRO A 113 15.93 14.06 -19.40
CA PRO A 113 16.41 14.86 -20.51
C PRO A 113 15.87 16.29 -20.46
N LYS A 114 16.71 17.29 -20.77
CA LYS A 114 16.37 18.72 -20.68
C LYS A 114 15.04 19.08 -21.38
N GLN A 115 14.76 18.46 -22.52
CA GLN A 115 13.51 18.67 -23.26
C GLN A 115 12.23 18.24 -22.52
N TYR A 116 12.33 17.38 -21.51
CA TYR A 116 11.19 16.88 -20.72
C TYR A 116 11.22 17.31 -19.25
N GLN A 117 12.28 17.99 -18.80
CA GLN A 117 12.39 18.43 -17.40
C GLN A 117 11.21 19.31 -16.95
N HIS A 118 10.66 20.13 -17.85
CA HIS A 118 9.48 20.96 -17.58
C HIS A 118 8.18 20.17 -17.33
N MET A 119 8.17 18.87 -17.64
CA MET A 119 7.02 17.98 -17.40
C MET A 119 7.07 17.31 -16.01
N LEU A 120 8.16 17.48 -15.27
CA LEU A 120 8.31 16.95 -13.92
C LEU A 120 7.55 17.85 -12.94
N GLU A 121 6.35 17.43 -12.56
CA GLU A 121 5.51 18.15 -11.61
C GLU A 121 4.94 17.23 -10.53
N GLY A 122 4.83 17.78 -9.32
CA GLY A 122 4.23 17.14 -8.17
C GLY A 122 2.84 17.67 -7.84
N PRO A 123 2.19 17.11 -6.81
CA PRO A 123 0.99 17.66 -6.21
C PRO A 123 1.17 19.13 -5.82
N LYS A 124 0.19 19.96 -6.17
CA LYS A 124 0.15 21.38 -5.82
C LYS A 124 -1.28 21.84 -5.60
N LEU A 125 -1.50 22.59 -4.52
CA LEU A 125 -2.79 23.19 -4.22
C LEU A 125 -3.14 24.26 -5.28
N LYS A 126 -4.34 24.14 -5.87
CA LYS A 126 -4.88 25.06 -6.89
C LYS A 126 -6.18 25.75 -6.44
N VAL A 127 -6.65 25.42 -5.25
CA VAL A 127 -7.92 25.87 -4.66
C VAL A 127 -7.69 26.39 -3.24
N PRO A 128 -8.66 27.06 -2.61
CA PRO A 128 -8.51 27.47 -1.21
C PRO A 128 -8.18 26.29 -0.29
N LEU A 129 -7.40 26.56 0.76
CA LEU A 129 -6.88 25.56 1.70
C LEU A 129 -7.94 24.54 2.16
N GLN A 130 -9.09 25.03 2.62
CA GLN A 130 -10.18 24.18 3.12
C GLN A 130 -10.71 23.23 2.04
N THR A 131 -10.91 23.74 0.82
CA THR A 131 -11.35 22.93 -0.32
C THR A 131 -10.30 21.88 -0.68
N GLY A 132 -9.00 22.23 -0.62
CA GLY A 132 -7.91 21.28 -0.85
C GLY A 132 -7.88 20.16 0.17
N VAL A 133 -8.02 20.47 1.45
CA VAL A 133 -8.08 19.49 2.54
C VAL A 133 -9.27 18.53 2.34
N ILE A 134 -10.44 19.07 2.03
CA ILE A 134 -11.65 18.26 1.78
C ILE A 134 -11.46 17.38 0.54
N ALA A 135 -10.89 17.93 -0.54
CA ALA A 135 -10.63 17.18 -1.76
C ALA A 135 -9.70 15.99 -1.51
N GLU A 136 -8.53 16.20 -0.90
CA GLU A 136 -7.59 15.11 -0.57
C GLU A 136 -8.20 14.09 0.39
N ALA A 137 -9.03 14.52 1.35
CA ALA A 137 -9.73 13.61 2.24
C ALA A 137 -10.73 12.71 1.49
N ILE A 138 -11.55 13.28 0.59
CA ILE A 138 -12.54 12.51 -0.20
C ILE A 138 -11.83 11.57 -1.18
N LEU A 139 -10.80 12.06 -1.88
CA LEU A 139 -10.04 11.27 -2.85
C LEU A 139 -9.32 10.11 -2.15
N THR A 140 -8.66 10.38 -1.02
CA THR A 140 -7.98 9.35 -0.23
C THR A 140 -8.96 8.36 0.38
N PHE A 141 -10.13 8.83 0.85
CA PHE A 141 -11.21 7.96 1.31
C PHE A 141 -11.64 6.97 0.21
N ALA A 142 -11.97 7.49 -0.97
CA ALA A 142 -12.44 6.68 -2.08
C ALA A 142 -11.42 5.64 -2.52
N ILE A 143 -10.15 6.05 -2.76
CA ILE A 143 -9.12 5.11 -3.21
C ILE A 143 -8.79 4.08 -2.13
N THR A 144 -8.71 4.48 -0.86
CA THR A 144 -8.41 3.56 0.25
C THR A 144 -9.51 2.51 0.39
N LEU A 145 -10.78 2.93 0.33
CA LEU A 145 -11.92 2.02 0.42
C LEU A 145 -11.93 1.02 -0.75
N ILE A 146 -11.68 1.49 -1.97
CA ILE A 146 -11.63 0.64 -3.17
C ILE A 146 -10.46 -0.35 -3.10
N VAL A 147 -9.27 0.11 -2.70
CA VAL A 147 -8.09 -0.76 -2.55
C VAL A 147 -8.34 -1.84 -1.50
N MET A 148 -8.88 -1.47 -0.33
CA MET A 148 -9.24 -2.44 0.71
C MET A 148 -10.29 -3.44 0.21
N TRP A 149 -11.33 -2.96 -0.46
CA TRP A 149 -12.34 -3.83 -1.06
C TRP A 149 -11.72 -4.79 -2.08
N ALA A 150 -10.96 -4.28 -3.05
CA ALA A 150 -10.37 -5.08 -4.11
C ALA A 150 -9.47 -6.19 -3.56
N LEU A 151 -8.63 -5.87 -2.57
CA LEU A 151 -7.67 -6.83 -2.01
C LEU A 151 -8.33 -7.86 -1.09
N LEU A 152 -9.27 -7.43 -0.24
CA LEU A 152 -9.82 -8.26 0.85
C LEU A 152 -11.14 -8.95 0.49
N ARG A 153 -11.94 -8.38 -0.41
CA ARG A 153 -13.30 -8.86 -0.75
C ARG A 153 -13.61 -8.94 -2.24
N GLY A 154 -12.80 -8.30 -3.07
CA GLY A 154 -13.00 -8.19 -4.50
C GLY A 154 -12.79 -9.51 -5.26
N PRO A 155 -12.68 -9.43 -6.59
CA PRO A 155 -12.55 -10.60 -7.46
C PRO A 155 -11.41 -11.53 -7.02
N ARG A 156 -11.56 -12.85 -7.15
CA ARG A 156 -10.47 -13.79 -6.84
C ARG A 156 -9.28 -13.67 -7.81
N ASN A 157 -9.56 -13.27 -9.06
CA ASN A 157 -8.52 -13.12 -10.08
C ASN A 157 -7.65 -11.88 -9.79
N PRO A 158 -6.32 -12.03 -9.62
CA PRO A 158 -5.42 -10.92 -9.31
C PRO A 158 -5.44 -9.83 -10.38
N ILE A 159 -5.57 -10.19 -11.66
CA ILE A 159 -5.65 -9.25 -12.78
C ILE A 159 -6.89 -8.36 -12.62
N ALA A 160 -8.04 -8.95 -12.32
CA ALA A 160 -9.28 -8.21 -12.12
C ALA A 160 -9.23 -7.27 -10.90
N LYS A 161 -8.56 -7.69 -9.81
CA LYS A 161 -8.29 -6.81 -8.66
C LYS A 161 -7.45 -5.61 -9.07
N THR A 162 -6.36 -5.83 -9.80
CA THR A 162 -5.47 -4.75 -10.25
C THR A 162 -6.21 -3.79 -11.17
N PHE A 163 -7.00 -4.28 -12.14
CA PHE A 163 -7.79 -3.41 -13.00
C PHE A 163 -8.77 -2.54 -12.22
N CYS A 164 -9.45 -3.08 -11.21
CA CYS A 164 -10.33 -2.30 -10.34
C CYS A 164 -9.58 -1.13 -9.68
N ILE A 165 -8.39 -1.40 -9.14
CA ILE A 165 -7.54 -0.37 -8.52
C ILE A 165 -7.09 0.65 -9.59
N ILE A 166 -6.64 0.20 -10.76
CA ILE A 166 -6.17 1.06 -11.87
C ILE A 166 -7.27 2.03 -12.30
N PHE A 167 -8.47 1.53 -12.61
CA PHE A 167 -9.58 2.38 -13.06
C PHE A 167 -9.97 3.40 -11.99
N ALA A 168 -10.00 2.99 -10.72
CA ALA A 168 -10.27 3.90 -9.61
C ALA A 168 -9.18 4.97 -9.48
N THR A 169 -7.90 4.60 -9.53
CA THR A 169 -6.79 5.54 -9.46
C THR A 169 -6.88 6.56 -10.59
N ILE A 170 -7.09 6.13 -11.83
CA ILE A 170 -7.13 7.03 -12.98
C ILE A 170 -8.33 7.98 -12.89
N ALA A 171 -9.51 7.47 -12.51
CA ALA A 171 -10.70 8.29 -12.34
C ALA A 171 -10.51 9.35 -11.24
N LEU A 172 -9.94 8.97 -10.09
CA LEU A 172 -9.71 9.88 -8.97
C LEU A 172 -8.59 10.88 -9.26
N VAL A 173 -7.52 10.46 -9.97
CA VAL A 173 -6.47 11.38 -10.41
C VAL A 173 -7.03 12.42 -11.37
N GLY A 174 -7.87 12.01 -12.32
CA GLY A 174 -8.57 12.92 -13.23
C GLY A 174 -9.48 13.89 -12.49
N ALA A 175 -10.30 13.41 -11.56
CA ALA A 175 -11.23 14.22 -10.79
C ALA A 175 -10.52 15.22 -9.86
N GLY A 176 -9.43 14.81 -9.20
CA GLY A 176 -8.69 15.66 -8.26
C GLY A 176 -7.71 16.62 -8.91
N GLY A 177 -7.38 16.43 -10.20
CA GLY A 177 -6.31 17.17 -10.91
C GLY A 177 -6.45 18.69 -10.87
N ALA A 178 -7.69 19.18 -10.90
CA ALA A 178 -8.01 20.61 -10.84
C ALA A 178 -7.90 21.21 -9.41
N TYR A 179 -7.89 20.38 -8.37
CA TYR A 179 -7.91 20.82 -6.98
C TYR A 179 -6.52 20.84 -6.35
N THR A 180 -5.85 19.68 -6.32
CA THR A 180 -4.61 19.50 -5.53
C THR A 180 -3.49 18.80 -6.29
N GLY A 181 -3.73 18.37 -7.55
CA GLY A 181 -2.81 17.45 -8.23
C GLY A 181 -2.71 16.16 -7.42
N PRO A 182 -3.79 15.38 -7.37
CA PRO A 182 -4.20 14.62 -6.21
C PRO A 182 -3.12 13.64 -5.78
N ALA A 183 -2.60 13.87 -4.58
CA ALA A 183 -1.49 13.08 -4.09
C ALA A 183 -1.97 11.71 -3.67
N MET A 184 -2.99 11.67 -2.80
CA MET A 184 -3.47 10.46 -2.10
C MET A 184 -2.35 9.67 -1.40
N ASN A 185 -1.16 10.27 -1.33
CA ASN A 185 0.12 9.71 -0.92
C ASN A 185 0.97 10.84 -0.29
N PRO A 186 0.97 10.94 1.05
CA PRO A 186 1.74 11.95 1.75
C PRO A 186 3.25 11.91 1.47
N ALA A 187 3.84 10.72 1.26
CA ALA A 187 5.27 10.62 0.96
C ALA A 187 5.61 11.24 -0.40
N ASN A 188 4.76 11.02 -1.41
CA ASN A 188 4.91 11.64 -2.73
C ASN A 188 4.78 13.16 -2.65
N ALA A 189 3.70 13.66 -2.02
CA ALA A 189 3.50 15.10 -1.87
C ALA A 189 4.66 15.75 -1.10
N PHE A 190 5.14 15.10 -0.04
CA PHE A 190 6.26 15.58 0.75
C PHE A 190 7.54 15.71 -0.07
N ALA A 191 7.85 14.72 -0.92
CA ALA A 191 9.06 14.76 -1.74
C ALA A 191 9.09 15.97 -2.69
N TRP A 192 7.99 16.25 -3.37
CA TRP A 192 7.89 17.43 -4.24
C TRP A 192 7.92 18.74 -3.47
N ALA A 193 7.24 18.80 -2.31
CA ALA A 193 7.30 19.96 -1.44
C ALA A 193 8.70 20.15 -0.84
N PHE A 194 9.47 19.09 -0.62
CA PHE A 194 10.83 19.15 -0.10
C PHE A 194 11.75 19.82 -1.11
N VAL A 195 11.70 19.36 -2.37
CA VAL A 195 12.46 19.95 -3.48
C VAL A 195 12.07 21.41 -3.75
N ALA A 196 10.79 21.75 -3.57
CA ALA A 196 10.30 23.12 -3.70
C ALA A 196 10.56 24.00 -2.46
N ASN A 197 11.20 23.46 -1.40
CA ASN A 197 11.39 24.12 -0.11
C ASN A 197 10.07 24.60 0.56
N GLN A 198 8.98 23.86 0.34
CA GLN A 198 7.62 24.13 0.85
C GLN A 198 7.12 23.03 1.82
N HIS A 199 7.92 22.00 2.07
CA HIS A 199 7.56 20.84 2.91
C HIS A 199 7.18 21.20 4.36
N ALA A 200 7.75 22.28 4.90
CA ALA A 200 7.44 22.77 6.25
C ALA A 200 6.21 23.71 6.31
N SER A 201 5.56 23.97 5.17
CA SER A 201 4.40 24.87 5.14
C SER A 201 3.17 24.25 5.80
N TRP A 202 2.39 25.09 6.48
CA TRP A 202 1.10 24.68 7.05
C TRP A 202 0.13 24.18 5.97
N GLU A 203 0.16 24.81 4.80
CA GLU A 203 -0.63 24.40 3.64
C GLU A 203 -0.33 22.96 3.24
N HIS A 204 0.96 22.62 3.08
CA HIS A 204 1.39 21.27 2.74
C HIS A 204 0.94 20.26 3.79
N PHE A 205 1.18 20.57 5.07
CA PHE A 205 0.79 19.70 6.18
C PHE A 205 -0.72 19.46 6.24
N ALA A 206 -1.52 20.52 6.18
CA ALA A 206 -2.98 20.40 6.26
C ALA A 206 -3.54 19.63 5.05
N VAL A 207 -3.13 19.97 3.82
CA VAL A 207 -3.71 19.39 2.61
C VAL A 207 -3.24 17.96 2.38
N TYR A 208 -1.94 17.68 2.51
CA TYR A 208 -1.36 16.41 2.06
C TYR A 208 -1.02 15.43 3.19
N TRP A 209 -1.11 15.84 4.45
CA TRP A 209 -1.03 14.93 5.59
C TRP A 209 -2.38 14.79 6.28
N VAL A 210 -2.97 15.89 6.76
CA VAL A 210 -4.22 15.83 7.53
C VAL A 210 -5.39 15.32 6.68
N GLY A 211 -5.59 15.89 5.49
CA GLY A 211 -6.64 15.45 4.56
C GLY A 211 -6.59 13.94 4.27
N PRO A 212 -5.48 13.42 3.72
CA PRO A 212 -5.33 12.00 3.44
C PRO A 212 -5.51 11.10 4.66
N MET A 213 -4.95 11.45 5.82
CA MET A 213 -5.09 10.64 7.04
C MET A 213 -6.55 10.57 7.51
N ILE A 214 -7.29 11.69 7.46
CA ILE A 214 -8.73 11.71 7.74
C ILE A 214 -9.46 10.78 6.78
N GLY A 215 -9.20 10.90 5.48
CA GLY A 215 -9.80 10.04 4.45
C GLY A 215 -9.53 8.55 4.70
N THR A 216 -8.29 8.20 5.06
CA THR A 216 -7.89 6.84 5.41
C THR A 216 -8.66 6.28 6.59
N ILE A 217 -8.76 7.03 7.70
CA ILE A 217 -9.47 6.58 8.91
C ILE A 217 -10.94 6.30 8.59
N PHE A 218 -11.61 7.24 7.88
CA PHE A 218 -13.00 7.07 7.47
C PHE A 218 -13.18 5.87 6.51
N ALA A 219 -12.21 5.60 5.63
CA ALA A 219 -12.28 4.47 4.73
C ALA A 219 -12.21 3.13 5.48
N VAL A 220 -11.30 3.00 6.46
CA VAL A 220 -11.21 1.79 7.30
C VAL A 220 -12.49 1.59 8.11
N TRP A 221 -13.06 2.68 8.65
CA TRP A 221 -14.35 2.63 9.35
C TRP A 221 -15.48 2.15 8.43
N ALA A 222 -15.65 2.79 7.28
CA ALA A 222 -16.65 2.40 6.30
C ALA A 222 -16.49 0.94 5.86
N PHE A 223 -15.26 0.50 5.60
CA PHE A 223 -14.96 -0.88 5.25
C PHE A 223 -15.37 -1.85 6.36
N ASN A 224 -15.01 -1.56 7.62
CA ASN A 224 -15.36 -2.41 8.75
C ASN A 224 -16.87 -2.44 9.02
N LEU A 225 -17.58 -1.34 8.80
CA LEU A 225 -19.04 -1.28 8.91
C LEU A 225 -19.72 -2.13 7.83
N LEU A 226 -19.22 -2.09 6.60
CA LEU A 226 -19.83 -2.80 5.46
C LEU A 226 -19.49 -4.30 5.44
N PHE A 227 -18.28 -4.68 5.84
CA PHE A 227 -17.76 -6.05 5.65
C PHE A 227 -17.41 -6.77 6.95
N GLY A 228 -17.52 -6.10 8.10
CA GLY A 228 -17.11 -6.60 9.40
C GLY A 228 -15.62 -6.38 9.68
N SER A 229 -15.30 -6.28 10.97
CA SER A 229 -13.93 -6.02 11.44
C SER A 229 -12.97 -7.15 11.07
N GLN A 230 -11.88 -6.81 10.38
CA GLN A 230 -10.82 -7.77 10.06
C GLN A 230 -10.06 -8.21 11.31
N ILE A 231 -9.92 -7.35 12.31
CA ILE A 231 -9.35 -7.70 13.63
C ILE A 231 -10.17 -8.83 14.27
N ALA A 232 -11.51 -8.70 14.29
CA ALA A 232 -12.38 -9.72 14.87
C ALA A 232 -12.27 -11.05 14.10
N HIS A 233 -12.26 -10.98 12.76
CA HIS A 233 -12.07 -12.15 11.91
C HIS A 233 -10.74 -12.87 12.19
N ASN A 234 -9.63 -12.11 12.28
CA ASN A 234 -8.29 -12.66 12.53
C ASN A 234 -8.17 -13.28 13.93
N LYS A 235 -8.75 -12.66 14.96
CA LYS A 235 -8.82 -13.23 16.32
C LYS A 235 -9.61 -14.54 16.35
N ALA A 236 -10.76 -14.59 15.69
CA ALA A 236 -11.59 -15.80 15.62
C ALA A 236 -10.86 -16.93 14.86
N ALA A 237 -10.16 -16.62 13.79
CA ALA A 237 -9.34 -17.58 13.05
C ALA A 237 -8.19 -18.13 13.92
N ALA A 238 -7.44 -17.27 14.61
CA ALA A 238 -6.36 -17.68 15.50
C ALA A 238 -6.85 -18.60 16.63
N ALA A 239 -7.98 -18.25 17.27
CA ALA A 239 -8.58 -19.07 18.33
C ALA A 239 -9.01 -20.46 17.83
N LYS A 240 -9.49 -20.57 16.59
CA LYS A 240 -9.81 -21.88 15.97
C LYS A 240 -8.55 -22.71 15.75
N THR A 241 -7.48 -22.11 15.25
CA THR A 241 -6.20 -22.80 15.03
C THR A 241 -5.59 -23.28 16.34
N THR A 242 -5.57 -22.46 17.39
CA THR A 242 -5.08 -22.87 18.72
C THR A 242 -5.91 -24.02 19.29
N LYS A 243 -7.25 -23.96 19.19
CA LYS A 243 -8.10 -25.07 19.64
C LYS A 243 -7.86 -26.36 18.86
N ALA A 244 -7.58 -26.26 17.55
CA ALA A 244 -7.26 -27.43 16.73
C ALA A 244 -5.92 -28.06 17.15
N SER A 245 -4.86 -27.27 17.33
CA SER A 245 -3.55 -27.81 17.75
C SER A 245 -3.62 -28.45 19.15
N MET A 246 -4.30 -27.81 20.10
CA MET A 246 -4.47 -28.38 21.45
C MET A 246 -5.24 -29.70 21.44
N LYS A 247 -6.16 -29.90 20.48
CA LYS A 247 -6.89 -31.15 20.30
C LYS A 247 -5.98 -32.25 19.73
N GLU A 248 -5.18 -31.93 18.71
CA GLU A 248 -4.20 -32.85 18.12
C GLU A 248 -3.13 -33.27 19.13
N ASP A 249 -2.58 -32.33 19.90
CA ASP A 249 -1.60 -32.60 20.96
C ASP A 249 -2.19 -33.51 22.06
N GLY A 250 -3.45 -33.28 22.43
CA GLY A 250 -4.18 -34.10 23.39
C GLY A 250 -4.46 -35.53 22.90
N GLU A 251 -4.81 -35.71 21.63
CA GLU A 251 -4.99 -37.02 21.01
C GLU A 251 -3.65 -37.77 20.85
N ALA A 252 -2.57 -37.07 20.47
CA ALA A 252 -1.22 -37.63 20.38
C ALA A 252 -0.69 -38.06 21.76
N ALA A 253 -0.93 -37.27 22.81
CA ALA A 253 -0.56 -37.61 24.19
C ALA A 253 -1.31 -38.85 24.70
N LYS A 254 -2.62 -38.96 24.40
CA LYS A 254 -3.40 -40.18 24.73
C LYS A 254 -2.88 -41.40 23.99
N SER A 255 -2.57 -41.29 22.70
CA SER A 255 -2.04 -42.41 21.91
C SER A 255 -0.67 -42.90 22.43
N LYS A 256 0.22 -41.99 22.81
CA LYS A 256 1.51 -42.35 23.44
C LYS A 256 1.32 -43.04 24.79
N LYS A 257 0.37 -42.59 25.61
CA LYS A 257 0.08 -43.19 26.91
C LYS A 257 -0.48 -44.61 26.78
N VAL A 258 -1.38 -44.85 25.82
CA VAL A 258 -1.89 -46.21 25.54
C VAL A 258 -0.77 -47.14 25.09
N LYS A 259 0.12 -46.68 24.18
CA LYS A 259 1.28 -47.48 23.75
C LYS A 259 2.28 -47.78 24.86
N SER A 260 2.49 -46.86 25.81
CA SER A 260 3.35 -47.14 26.97
C SER A 260 2.71 -48.14 27.93
N GLU A 261 1.41 -48.01 28.21
CA GLU A 261 0.68 -48.94 29.07
C GLU A 261 0.65 -50.37 28.48
N ASP A 262 0.43 -50.51 27.17
CA ASP A 262 0.51 -51.80 26.47
C ASP A 262 1.93 -52.42 26.51
N SER A 263 2.97 -51.59 26.35
CA SER A 263 4.37 -52.05 26.41
C SER A 263 4.75 -52.54 27.82
N ASP A 264 4.29 -51.84 28.85
CA ASP A 264 4.56 -52.20 30.25
C ASP A 264 3.83 -53.49 30.65
N ASP A 265 2.60 -53.71 30.18
CA ASP A 265 1.84 -54.95 30.42
C ASP A 265 2.48 -56.18 29.74
N ILE A 266 2.99 -56.02 28.51
CA ILE A 266 3.72 -57.09 27.81
C ILE A 266 5.04 -57.43 28.53
N SER A 267 5.81 -56.42 28.94
CA SER A 267 7.06 -56.61 29.70
C SER A 267 6.81 -57.35 31.02
N ASN A 268 5.75 -57.01 31.73
CA ASN A 268 5.42 -57.63 33.01
C ASN A 268 4.95 -59.09 32.85
N LYS A 269 4.20 -59.41 31.79
CA LYS A 269 3.81 -60.80 31.47
C LYS A 269 5.01 -61.69 31.11
N LEU A 270 6.02 -61.16 30.41
CA LEU A 270 7.24 -61.89 30.07
C LEU A 270 8.18 -62.16 31.26
N LYS A 271 8.10 -61.35 32.33
CA LYS A 271 8.88 -61.56 33.56
C LYS A 271 8.23 -62.56 34.53
N ALA A 272 6.96 -62.89 34.32
CA ALA A 272 6.19 -63.79 35.18
C ALA A 272 6.11 -65.24 34.65
N SER A 273 6.71 -65.53 33.49
CA SER A 273 6.88 -66.87 32.90
C SER A 273 8.29 -67.40 33.10
#